data_AF-A0A8H3FLM0-F1
#
_entry.id   AF-A0A8H3FLM0-F1
#
_cell.length_a   1.000
_cell.length_b   1.000
_cell.length_c   1.000
_cell.angle_alpha   90.00
_cell.angle_beta   90.00
_cell.angle_gamma   90.00
#
_symmetry.space_group_name_H-M   'P 1'
#
loop_
_entity.id
_entity.type
_entity.pdbx_description
1 polymer ?
#
loop_
_entity_poly.entity_id
_entity_poly.type
_entity_poly.pdbx_seq_one_letter_code
_entity_poly.pdbx_strand_id
1 'polypeptide(L)'
;MECLPSIHNARKILEEEQSAETYYPVFKRIQDSMNKYLRKKGYPEQVEVYDKSSLRARDYTGWVLKHDGSIAGKSHHDSTAPVEIVSPILFDRGKEENWNRPVRCIFQALDDADGVETNDTCGTHFHLSPESGAWTLEDLKQLSYCILYFEQAFEPLYWKSFKERGERKTYELHAPETEKPSRRIEYVKANWAQNRILKDYSFEQAVDAIWEKKTIWAVAKLMNAVKYDEDHQNDYRHANNQQANNPQAPAPADADRNYAWNFENLRTGNPKQTVEYRRPPGIQGANACINWGRLAATFVRAATNVKADADEVSDTMTRFPIPPRHVNVGELKEFLKPGLPPKTTFEDYFGDFFMGKLGNMKVDSLK
;
A
#
# COMPACT_ATOMS: atom_id res chain seq x y z
N MET A 1 -7.61 -8.97 -32.30
CA MET A 1 -8.57 -7.87 -32.07
C MET A 1 -8.07 -7.15 -30.83
N GLU A 2 -7.24 -6.12 -31.04
CA GLU A 2 -6.60 -5.39 -29.94
C GLU A 2 -7.65 -4.52 -29.24
N CYS A 3 -7.81 -4.72 -27.94
CA CYS A 3 -8.81 -4.01 -27.14
C CYS A 3 -8.31 -2.58 -26.91
N LEU A 4 -8.98 -1.58 -27.50
CA LEU A 4 -8.66 -0.17 -27.29
C LEU A 4 -8.81 0.19 -25.80
N PRO A 5 -7.89 0.99 -25.21
CA PRO A 5 -8.01 1.45 -23.82
C PRO A 5 -9.30 2.27 -23.60
N SER A 6 -9.97 2.11 -22.46
CA SER A 6 -11.13 2.92 -22.06
C SER A 6 -10.79 4.42 -22.04
N ILE A 7 -11.78 5.33 -22.19
CA ILE A 7 -11.52 6.78 -22.21
C ILE A 7 -10.91 7.30 -20.90
N HIS A 8 -11.26 6.72 -19.75
CA HIS A 8 -10.60 7.08 -18.50
C HIS A 8 -9.12 6.68 -18.54
N ASN A 9 -8.80 5.49 -19.06
CA ASN A 9 -7.43 5.11 -19.32
C ASN A 9 -6.80 6.04 -20.36
N ALA A 10 -7.49 6.44 -21.42
CA ALA A 10 -6.96 7.33 -22.47
C ALA A 10 -6.69 8.75 -21.95
N ARG A 11 -7.57 9.32 -21.11
CA ARG A 11 -7.38 10.63 -20.48
C ARG A 11 -6.25 10.59 -19.45
N LYS A 12 -6.23 9.55 -18.61
CA LYS A 12 -5.11 9.32 -17.69
C LYS A 12 -3.81 9.10 -18.45
N ILE A 13 -3.85 8.38 -19.59
CA ILE A 13 -2.73 8.19 -20.51
C ILE A 13 -2.27 9.52 -21.11
N LEU A 14 -3.18 10.41 -21.51
CA LEU A 14 -2.88 11.72 -22.07
C LEU A 14 -2.32 12.67 -21.00
N GLU A 15 -2.87 12.65 -19.79
CA GLU A 15 -2.37 13.40 -18.64
C GLU A 15 -0.99 12.87 -18.20
N GLU A 16 -0.79 11.54 -18.23
CA GLU A 16 0.50 10.89 -18.02
C GLU A 16 1.50 11.21 -19.15
N GLU A 17 1.07 11.33 -20.40
CA GLU A 17 1.93 11.71 -21.54
C GLU A 17 2.35 13.18 -21.46
N GLN A 18 1.41 14.10 -21.19
CA GLN A 18 1.70 15.53 -21.04
C GLN A 18 2.57 15.80 -19.80
N SER A 19 2.31 15.10 -18.70
CA SER A 19 3.15 15.20 -17.49
C SER A 19 4.51 14.55 -17.71
N ALA A 20 4.59 13.43 -18.44
CA ALA A 20 5.86 12.82 -18.81
C ALA A 20 6.72 13.82 -19.58
N GLU A 21 6.22 14.44 -20.65
CA GLU A 21 7.01 15.45 -21.39
C GLU A 21 7.43 16.64 -20.53
N THR A 22 6.53 17.13 -19.67
CA THR A 22 6.78 18.27 -18.80
C THR A 22 7.87 17.98 -17.75
N TYR A 23 7.82 16.81 -17.12
CA TYR A 23 8.70 16.45 -16.01
C TYR A 23 9.89 15.59 -16.43
N TYR A 24 9.95 15.11 -17.68
CA TYR A 24 11.03 14.25 -18.18
C TYR A 24 12.42 14.82 -17.90
N PRO A 25 12.71 16.12 -18.14
CA PRO A 25 14.03 16.67 -17.84
C PRO A 25 14.39 16.60 -16.35
N VAL A 26 13.39 16.75 -15.45
CA VAL A 26 13.59 16.64 -14.01
C VAL A 26 13.86 15.19 -13.63
N PHE A 27 13.02 14.26 -14.09
CA PHE A 27 13.17 12.83 -13.79
C PHE A 27 14.50 12.30 -14.33
N LYS A 28 14.92 12.77 -15.50
CA LYS A 28 16.19 12.38 -16.11
C LYS A 28 17.40 12.83 -15.29
N ARG A 29 17.38 14.06 -14.74
CA ARG A 29 18.43 14.53 -13.83
C ARG A 29 18.52 13.69 -12.55
N ILE A 30 17.37 13.39 -11.93
CA ILE A 30 17.30 12.52 -10.75
C ILE A 30 17.86 11.13 -11.09
N GLN A 31 17.38 10.53 -12.18
CA GLN A 31 17.83 9.23 -12.68
C GLN A 31 19.35 9.19 -12.89
N ASP A 32 19.92 10.20 -13.56
CA ASP A 32 21.35 10.24 -13.86
C ASP A 32 22.19 10.41 -12.58
N SER A 33 21.73 11.22 -11.61
CA SER A 33 22.37 11.36 -10.31
C SER A 33 22.37 10.04 -9.53
N MET A 34 21.21 9.40 -9.40
CA MET A 34 21.06 8.11 -8.73
C MET A 34 21.93 7.03 -9.40
N ASN A 35 21.89 6.94 -10.73
CA ASN A 35 22.69 5.94 -11.46
C ASN A 35 24.20 6.21 -11.37
N LYS A 36 24.63 7.47 -11.27
CA LYS A 36 26.03 7.81 -10.99
C LYS A 36 26.45 7.29 -9.62
N TYR A 37 25.61 7.47 -8.59
CA TYR A 37 25.85 6.92 -7.26
C TYR A 37 25.92 5.39 -7.29
N LEU A 38 24.92 4.73 -7.87
CA LEU A 38 24.82 3.26 -7.91
C LEU A 38 26.04 2.64 -8.62
N ARG A 39 26.44 3.17 -9.77
CA ARG A 39 27.67 2.73 -10.48
C ARG A 39 28.93 2.93 -9.65
N LYS A 40 29.08 4.08 -8.99
CA LYS A 40 30.24 4.38 -8.12
C LYS A 40 30.36 3.38 -6.95
N LYS A 41 29.23 2.87 -6.47
CA LYS A 41 29.18 1.88 -5.38
C LYS A 41 29.21 0.42 -5.85
N GLY A 42 29.26 0.18 -7.17
CA GLY A 42 29.29 -1.16 -7.74
C GLY A 42 27.95 -1.89 -7.64
N TYR A 43 26.84 -1.16 -7.55
CA TYR A 43 25.50 -1.75 -7.58
C TYR A 43 25.08 -1.99 -9.04
N PRO A 44 24.69 -3.23 -9.40
CA PRO A 44 24.28 -3.56 -10.76
C PRO A 44 22.91 -2.96 -11.12
N GLU A 45 22.09 -2.62 -10.13
CA GLU A 45 20.78 -2.05 -10.32
C GLU A 45 20.88 -0.64 -10.92
N GLN A 46 20.01 -0.36 -11.89
CA GLN A 46 19.86 0.98 -12.46
C GLN A 46 18.41 1.43 -12.29
N VAL A 47 18.25 2.74 -12.09
CA VAL A 47 16.96 3.41 -12.11
C VAL A 47 16.65 3.86 -13.53
N GLU A 48 15.41 3.68 -13.95
CA GLU A 48 14.87 4.16 -15.22
C GLU A 48 13.79 5.23 -14.99
N VAL A 49 13.69 6.17 -15.91
CA VAL A 49 12.49 7.02 -16.01
C VAL A 49 11.43 6.19 -16.72
N TYR A 50 10.21 6.19 -16.18
CA TYR A 50 9.09 5.51 -16.79
C TYR A 50 8.86 6.07 -18.20
N ASP A 51 8.95 5.18 -19.16
CA ASP A 51 8.48 5.36 -20.52
C ASP A 51 7.58 4.16 -20.81
N LYS A 52 6.47 4.36 -21.52
CA LYS A 52 5.59 3.27 -21.97
C LYS A 52 6.35 2.23 -22.76
N SER A 53 7.47 2.59 -23.40
CA SER A 53 8.36 1.66 -24.11
C SER A 53 9.29 0.86 -23.17
N SER A 54 9.49 1.29 -21.91
CA SER A 54 10.36 0.60 -20.96
C SER A 54 9.78 -0.76 -20.58
N LEU A 55 10.41 -1.82 -21.09
CA LEU A 55 10.12 -3.20 -20.69
C LEU A 55 10.33 -3.41 -19.19
N ARG A 56 11.31 -2.73 -18.58
CA ARG A 56 11.57 -2.86 -17.13
C ARG A 56 10.43 -2.34 -16.28
N ALA A 57 9.78 -1.26 -16.72
CA ALA A 57 8.60 -0.73 -16.04
C ALA A 57 7.38 -1.65 -16.17
N ARG A 58 7.26 -2.37 -17.28
CA ARG A 58 6.17 -3.33 -17.49
C ARG A 58 6.38 -4.60 -16.66
N ASP A 59 7.62 -5.06 -16.58
CA ASP A 59 7.97 -6.37 -16.02
C ASP A 59 8.49 -6.29 -14.57
N TYR A 60 8.57 -5.09 -13.97
CA TYR A 60 9.08 -4.87 -12.60
C TYR A 60 10.47 -5.49 -12.38
N THR A 61 11.34 -5.37 -13.39
CA THR A 61 12.72 -5.91 -13.33
C THR A 61 13.76 -4.88 -12.92
N GLY A 62 13.36 -3.61 -12.79
CA GLY A 62 14.23 -2.52 -12.35
C GLY A 62 13.49 -1.46 -11.55
N TRP A 63 14.25 -0.53 -10.97
CA TRP A 63 13.70 0.62 -10.28
C TRP A 63 13.21 1.66 -11.29
N VAL A 64 12.05 2.25 -11.05
CA VAL A 64 11.43 3.17 -12.00
C VAL A 64 10.95 4.44 -11.31
N LEU A 65 11.28 5.60 -11.89
CA LEU A 65 10.70 6.89 -11.53
C LEU A 65 9.48 7.15 -12.43
N LYS A 66 8.32 7.40 -11.85
CA LYS A 66 7.11 7.77 -12.58
C LYS A 66 6.44 8.99 -11.97
N HIS A 67 5.59 9.64 -12.75
CA HIS A 67 4.78 10.75 -12.26
C HIS A 67 3.67 10.24 -11.33
N ASP A 68 3.46 10.91 -10.20
CA ASP A 68 2.36 10.64 -9.28
C ASP A 68 1.54 11.90 -9.01
N GLY A 69 0.47 12.07 -9.79
CA GLY A 69 -0.43 13.22 -9.65
C GLY A 69 -1.19 13.29 -8.32
N SER A 70 -1.07 12.30 -7.44
CA SER A 70 -1.63 12.39 -6.07
C SER A 70 -0.74 13.16 -5.09
N ILE A 71 0.52 13.40 -5.45
CA ILE A 71 1.45 14.21 -4.66
C ILE A 71 1.24 15.67 -5.04
N ALA A 72 0.90 16.51 -4.07
CA ALA A 72 0.80 17.95 -4.27
C ALA A 72 2.20 18.57 -4.34
N GLY A 73 2.40 19.49 -5.29
CA GLY A 73 3.54 20.40 -5.28
C GLY A 73 3.43 21.43 -4.15
N LYS A 74 4.52 22.11 -3.82
CA LYS A 74 4.55 23.16 -2.79
C LYS A 74 3.70 24.38 -3.18
N SER A 75 3.50 24.63 -4.48
CA SER A 75 2.53 25.61 -5.02
C SER A 75 2.21 25.32 -6.49
N HIS A 76 1.12 25.89 -7.01
CA HIS A 76 0.75 25.81 -8.45
C HIS A 76 1.78 26.47 -9.40
N HIS A 77 2.78 27.16 -8.86
CA HIS A 77 3.83 27.83 -9.61
C HIS A 77 5.23 27.26 -9.36
N ASP A 78 5.35 26.22 -8.52
CA ASP A 78 6.65 25.64 -8.20
C ASP A 78 7.13 24.69 -9.29
N SER A 79 8.43 24.77 -9.55
CA SER A 79 9.17 23.88 -10.47
C SER A 79 9.37 22.46 -9.94
N THR A 80 8.56 22.03 -8.96
CA THR A 80 8.63 20.70 -8.34
C THR A 80 7.88 19.67 -9.18
N ALA A 81 8.51 18.53 -9.45
CA ALA A 81 7.89 17.41 -10.15
C ALA A 81 7.45 16.34 -9.13
N PRO A 82 6.18 15.90 -9.11
CA PRO A 82 5.74 14.84 -8.22
C PRO A 82 6.22 13.48 -8.75
N VAL A 83 7.07 12.82 -7.97
CA VAL A 83 7.75 11.56 -8.32
C VAL A 83 7.27 10.43 -7.42
N GLU A 84 6.90 9.30 -8.02
CA GLU A 84 6.81 8.00 -7.35
C GLU A 84 7.97 7.12 -7.83
N ILE A 85 8.57 6.40 -6.88
CA ILE A 85 9.65 5.45 -7.13
C ILE A 85 9.10 4.05 -6.93
N VAL A 86 9.13 3.25 -7.99
CA VAL A 86 8.60 1.88 -7.99
C VAL A 86 9.77 0.90 -7.98
N SER A 87 9.73 -0.05 -7.05
CA SER A 87 10.75 -1.09 -6.96
C SER A 87 10.56 -2.18 -8.02
N PRO A 88 11.62 -2.95 -8.34
CA PRO A 88 11.41 -4.27 -8.92
C PRO A 88 10.64 -5.18 -7.94
N ILE A 89 10.30 -6.39 -8.38
CA ILE A 89 9.82 -7.43 -7.47
C ILE A 89 10.94 -7.80 -6.50
N LEU A 90 10.67 -7.65 -5.20
CA LEU A 90 11.59 -7.93 -4.12
C LEU A 90 11.09 -9.14 -3.33
N PHE A 91 11.97 -10.10 -3.04
CA PHE A 91 11.60 -11.35 -2.37
C PHE A 91 11.98 -11.31 -0.88
N ASP A 92 11.00 -11.42 0.02
CA ASP A 92 11.26 -11.58 1.45
C ASP A 92 11.52 -13.04 1.82
N ARG A 93 12.76 -13.50 1.62
CA ARG A 93 13.22 -14.83 2.10
C ARG A 93 13.84 -14.77 3.51
N GLY A 94 13.50 -13.75 4.29
CA GLY A 94 13.91 -13.67 5.69
C GLY A 94 15.38 -13.31 5.97
N LYS A 95 16.18 -13.04 4.94
CA LYS A 95 17.55 -12.56 5.06
C LYS A 95 17.64 -11.09 4.63
N GLU A 96 18.45 -10.31 5.34
CA GLU A 96 18.68 -8.89 5.05
C GLU A 96 19.16 -8.65 3.61
N GLU A 97 19.93 -9.58 3.06
CA GLU A 97 20.55 -9.46 1.74
C GLU A 97 19.55 -9.52 0.57
N ASN A 98 18.32 -10.00 0.80
CA ASN A 98 17.37 -10.25 -0.29
C ASN A 98 16.73 -8.97 -0.84
N TRP A 99 16.26 -8.09 0.06
CA TRP A 99 15.52 -6.89 -0.35
C TRP A 99 15.88 -5.64 0.43
N ASN A 100 16.34 -5.75 1.67
CA ASN A 100 16.77 -4.59 2.44
C ASN A 100 17.96 -3.89 1.78
N ARG A 101 18.93 -4.65 1.26
CA ARG A 101 20.10 -4.08 0.59
C ARG A 101 19.69 -3.22 -0.62
N PRO A 102 18.94 -3.72 -1.62
CA PRO A 102 18.45 -2.87 -2.72
C PRO A 102 17.72 -1.60 -2.24
N VAL A 103 16.86 -1.71 -1.22
CA VAL A 103 16.15 -0.56 -0.64
C VAL A 103 17.14 0.46 -0.06
N ARG A 104 18.11 0.03 0.76
CA ARG A 104 19.16 0.90 1.31
C ARG A 104 19.93 1.63 0.21
N CYS A 105 20.27 0.93 -0.86
CA CYS A 105 21.04 1.50 -1.96
C CYS A 105 20.27 2.63 -2.65
N ILE A 106 18.95 2.45 -2.85
CA ILE A 106 18.12 3.46 -3.50
C ILE A 106 17.90 4.68 -2.62
N PHE A 107 17.64 4.52 -1.33
CA PHE A 107 17.54 5.66 -0.42
C PHE A 107 18.86 6.43 -0.35
N GLN A 108 20.02 5.74 -0.29
CA GLN A 108 21.31 6.42 -0.35
C GLN A 108 21.56 7.15 -1.67
N ALA A 109 21.07 6.60 -2.79
CA ALA A 109 21.15 7.26 -4.10
C ALA A 109 20.22 8.47 -4.19
N LEU A 110 19.08 8.46 -3.48
CA LEU A 110 18.17 9.60 -3.36
C LEU A 110 18.76 10.70 -2.49
N ASP A 111 19.40 10.33 -1.36
CA ASP A 111 20.07 11.28 -0.48
C ASP A 111 21.22 12.02 -1.20
N ASP A 112 21.86 11.37 -2.18
CA ASP A 112 22.90 11.96 -3.05
C ASP A 112 22.32 12.73 -4.25
N ALA A 113 21.02 12.59 -4.53
CA ALA A 113 20.35 13.29 -5.61
C ALA A 113 19.86 14.67 -5.14
N ASP A 114 20.40 15.71 -5.78
CA ASP A 114 20.01 17.09 -5.47
C ASP A 114 18.54 17.37 -5.84
N GLY A 115 17.86 18.15 -5.01
CA GLY A 115 16.48 18.61 -5.24
C GLY A 115 15.38 17.56 -5.04
N VAL A 116 15.67 16.42 -4.41
CA VAL A 116 14.63 15.43 -4.02
C VAL A 116 14.19 15.70 -2.58
N GLU A 117 12.90 15.92 -2.39
CA GLU A 117 12.30 16.16 -1.07
C GLU A 117 10.97 15.41 -0.94
N THR A 118 10.57 15.11 0.30
CA THR A 118 9.24 14.56 0.62
C THR A 118 8.35 15.64 1.23
N ASN A 119 7.04 15.55 1.04
CA ASN A 119 6.07 16.36 1.77
C ASN A 119 4.98 15.50 2.41
N ASP A 120 3.96 16.15 2.94
CA ASP A 120 2.85 15.53 3.65
C ASP A 120 1.87 14.80 2.70
N THR A 121 1.90 15.04 1.40
CA THR A 121 1.11 14.27 0.42
C THR A 121 1.81 12.98 -0.04
N CYS A 122 3.13 12.89 0.15
CA CYS A 122 3.89 11.68 -0.09
C CYS A 122 3.42 10.54 0.81
N GLY A 123 3.65 9.31 0.35
CA GLY A 123 3.38 8.12 1.14
C GLY A 123 3.78 6.86 0.42
N THR A 124 3.84 5.79 1.20
CA THR A 124 4.47 4.55 0.77
C THR A 124 3.44 3.44 0.70
N HIS A 125 3.45 2.70 -0.40
CA HIS A 125 2.61 1.52 -0.55
C HIS A 125 3.47 0.27 -0.68
N PHE A 126 2.98 -0.84 -0.14
CA PHE A 126 3.61 -2.15 -0.26
C PHE A 126 2.66 -3.08 -1.01
N HIS A 127 3.09 -3.56 -2.18
CA HIS A 127 2.37 -4.58 -2.93
C HIS A 127 2.89 -5.96 -2.54
N LEU A 128 2.02 -6.81 -2.01
CA LEU A 128 2.38 -8.14 -1.50
C LEU A 128 1.69 -9.23 -2.32
N SER A 129 2.43 -10.30 -2.60
CA SER A 129 1.91 -11.53 -3.22
C SER A 129 2.64 -12.75 -2.64
N PRO A 130 2.01 -13.94 -2.64
CA PRO A 130 2.68 -15.18 -2.28
C PRO A 130 3.80 -15.53 -3.28
N GLU A 131 4.94 -16.02 -2.81
CA GLU A 131 6.04 -16.46 -3.69
C GLU A 131 5.59 -17.61 -4.61
N SER A 132 4.67 -18.46 -4.15
CA SER A 132 4.11 -19.58 -4.92
C SER A 132 3.13 -19.16 -6.03
N GLY A 133 2.90 -17.86 -6.22
CA GLY A 133 2.09 -17.33 -7.32
C GLY A 133 0.82 -16.64 -6.83
N ALA A 134 -0.29 -17.36 -6.83
CA ALA A 134 -1.62 -16.76 -6.63
C ALA A 134 -2.12 -16.89 -5.19
N TRP A 135 -2.86 -15.89 -4.75
CA TRP A 135 -3.69 -15.96 -3.55
C TRP A 135 -4.76 -17.04 -3.69
N THR A 136 -4.99 -17.82 -2.65
CA THR A 136 -6.20 -18.64 -2.55
C THR A 136 -7.36 -17.82 -1.98
N LEU A 137 -8.59 -18.31 -2.13
CA LEU A 137 -9.75 -17.70 -1.48
C LEU A 137 -9.59 -17.69 0.05
N GLU A 138 -9.02 -18.76 0.60
CA GLU A 138 -8.86 -18.94 2.04
C GLU A 138 -7.83 -17.95 2.60
N ASP A 139 -6.68 -17.77 1.92
CA ASP A 139 -5.67 -16.78 2.31
C ASP A 139 -6.28 -15.38 2.46
N LEU A 140 -7.14 -15.00 1.51
CA LEU A 140 -7.75 -13.67 1.48
C LEU A 140 -8.82 -13.52 2.55
N LYS A 141 -9.60 -14.56 2.86
CA LYS A 141 -10.58 -14.51 3.96
C LYS A 141 -9.88 -14.33 5.30
N GLN A 142 -8.83 -15.11 5.56
CA GLN A 142 -8.02 -15.00 6.77
C GLN A 142 -7.34 -13.64 6.87
N LEU A 143 -6.72 -13.18 5.79
CA LEU A 143 -6.12 -11.86 5.75
C LEU A 143 -7.15 -10.75 6.01
N SER A 144 -8.32 -10.82 5.37
CA SER A 144 -9.43 -9.88 5.60
C SER A 144 -9.87 -9.87 7.07
N TYR A 145 -10.06 -11.04 7.69
CA TYR A 145 -10.39 -11.15 9.11
C TYR A 145 -9.35 -10.47 9.99
N CYS A 146 -8.07 -10.81 9.81
CA CYS A 146 -6.98 -10.23 10.60
C CYS A 146 -6.89 -8.72 10.41
N ILE A 147 -7.12 -8.21 9.19
CA ILE A 147 -7.17 -6.78 8.91
C ILE A 147 -8.25 -6.10 9.76
N LEU A 148 -9.47 -6.63 9.78
CA LEU A 148 -10.56 -6.06 10.58
C LEU A 148 -10.26 -6.15 12.08
N TYR A 149 -9.72 -7.29 12.53
CA TYR A 149 -9.41 -7.54 13.95
C TYR A 149 -8.34 -6.58 14.47
N PHE A 150 -7.23 -6.42 13.74
CA PHE A 150 -6.09 -5.61 14.17
C PHE A 150 -6.14 -4.14 13.72
N GLU A 151 -7.21 -3.69 13.05
CA GLU A 151 -7.32 -2.33 12.53
C GLU A 151 -7.01 -1.26 13.61
N GLN A 152 -7.58 -1.42 14.81
CA GLN A 152 -7.33 -0.50 15.92
C GLN A 152 -5.90 -0.55 16.46
N ALA A 153 -5.24 -1.72 16.43
CA ALA A 153 -3.87 -1.86 16.90
C ALA A 153 -2.85 -1.19 15.97
N PHE A 154 -3.21 -1.01 14.70
CA PHE A 154 -2.39 -0.28 13.74
C PHE A 154 -2.49 1.24 13.91
N GLU A 155 -3.63 1.79 14.35
CA GLU A 155 -3.85 3.24 14.45
C GLU A 155 -2.78 3.99 15.28
N PRO A 156 -2.36 3.52 16.47
CA PRO A 156 -1.26 4.13 17.21
C PRO A 156 0.08 4.16 16.48
N LEU A 157 0.33 3.19 15.57
CA LEU A 157 1.56 3.12 14.77
C LEU A 157 1.58 4.22 13.69
N TYR A 158 0.42 4.56 13.15
CA TYR A 158 0.27 5.66 12.21
C TYR A 158 0.45 6.99 12.93
N TRP A 159 -0.33 7.24 13.99
CA TRP A 159 -0.36 8.52 14.69
C TRP A 159 1.01 8.98 15.23
N LYS A 160 1.80 8.05 15.78
CA LYS A 160 3.13 8.39 16.32
C LYS A 160 4.11 8.89 15.24
N SER A 161 4.00 8.38 14.02
CA SER A 161 4.82 8.83 12.88
C SER A 161 4.56 10.31 12.50
N PHE A 162 3.48 10.93 12.99
CA PHE A 162 3.12 12.32 12.73
C PHE A 162 3.56 13.24 13.86
N LYS A 163 3.32 12.86 15.12
CA LYS A 163 3.63 13.69 16.29
C LYS A 163 5.12 14.05 16.37
N GLU A 164 6.00 13.18 15.89
CA GLU A 164 7.46 13.38 15.92
C GLU A 164 8.00 14.24 14.79
N ARG A 165 7.23 14.48 13.73
CA ARG A 165 7.55 15.47 12.68
C ARG A 165 7.31 16.92 13.13
N GLY A 166 6.98 17.14 14.41
CA GLY A 166 6.67 18.47 14.95
C GLY A 166 5.24 18.94 14.61
N GLU A 167 4.41 18.09 14.02
CA GLU A 167 3.03 18.39 13.59
C GLU A 167 2.04 18.33 14.76
N ARG A 168 2.31 19.09 15.83
CA ARG A 168 1.51 19.09 17.07
C ARG A 168 0.66 20.35 17.18
N LYS A 169 -0.57 20.34 16.63
CA LYS A 169 -1.68 21.16 17.17
C LYS A 169 -2.98 20.36 17.14
N THR A 170 -3.45 20.05 18.35
CA THR A 170 -4.86 19.88 18.75
C THR A 170 -5.86 19.66 17.62
N TYR A 171 -6.35 18.42 17.51
CA TYR A 171 -7.64 18.13 16.89
C TYR A 171 -8.77 18.63 17.79
N GLU A 172 -8.92 19.94 17.86
CA GLU A 172 -10.16 20.65 18.21
C GLU A 172 -10.28 21.83 17.24
N LEU A 173 -11.09 21.63 16.18
CA LEU A 173 -11.85 22.60 15.38
C LEU A 173 -11.22 23.90 14.80
N HIS A 174 -9.96 24.29 15.07
CA HIS A 174 -9.48 25.65 14.71
C HIS A 174 -8.04 25.79 14.17
N ALA A 175 -7.39 24.75 13.64
CA ALA A 175 -6.06 24.93 13.02
C ALA A 175 -6.15 25.68 11.66
N PRO A 176 -5.29 26.69 11.40
CA PRO A 176 -5.23 27.38 10.11
C PRO A 176 -4.85 26.41 8.97
N GLU A 177 -5.36 26.67 7.78
CA GLU A 177 -5.39 25.75 6.63
C GLU A 177 -4.01 25.30 6.10
N THR A 178 -2.94 25.97 6.53
CA THR A 178 -1.54 25.73 6.15
C THR A 178 -0.79 24.79 7.10
N GLU A 179 -1.39 24.35 8.21
CA GLU A 179 -0.73 23.50 9.23
C GLU A 179 -1.48 22.16 9.48
N LYS A 180 -2.29 21.71 8.52
CA LYS A 180 -3.00 20.42 8.63
C LYS A 180 -2.00 19.26 8.46
N PRO A 181 -2.08 18.18 9.27
CA PRO A 181 -1.28 16.98 9.07
C PRO A 181 -1.51 16.42 7.66
N SER A 182 -0.58 15.59 7.19
CA SER A 182 -0.67 14.93 5.89
C SER A 182 -2.11 14.52 5.55
N ARG A 183 -2.70 15.17 4.54
CA ARG A 183 -4.06 14.90 4.06
C ARG A 183 -4.26 13.42 3.67
N ARG A 184 -3.17 12.66 3.52
CA ARG A 184 -3.20 11.24 3.18
C ARG A 184 -3.87 10.36 4.26
N ILE A 185 -3.78 10.68 5.55
CA ILE A 185 -4.58 9.96 6.57
C ILE A 185 -6.07 10.21 6.37
N GLU A 186 -6.44 11.42 5.94
CA GLU A 186 -7.82 11.78 5.64
C GLU A 186 -8.33 11.04 4.40
N TYR A 187 -7.46 10.76 3.42
CA TYR A 187 -7.82 10.02 2.21
C TYR A 187 -7.78 8.51 2.36
N VAL A 188 -6.82 7.95 3.11
CA VAL A 188 -6.73 6.51 3.28
C VAL A 188 -7.76 6.04 4.31
N LYS A 189 -8.66 5.17 3.90
CA LYS A 189 -9.79 4.67 4.67
C LYS A 189 -9.41 3.45 5.48
N ALA A 190 -9.87 3.40 6.73
CA ALA A 190 -9.98 2.17 7.48
C ALA A 190 -10.83 1.16 6.68
N ASN A 191 -10.34 -0.09 6.62
CA ASN A 191 -10.99 -1.21 5.97
C ASN A 191 -12.31 -1.61 6.62
N TRP A 192 -12.51 -1.30 7.90
CA TRP A 192 -13.79 -1.51 8.58
C TRP A 192 -14.54 -0.20 8.82
N ALA A 193 -14.00 0.69 9.66
CA ALA A 193 -14.74 1.85 10.17
C ALA A 193 -15.21 2.84 9.07
N GLN A 194 -14.54 2.82 7.91
CA GLN A 194 -14.86 3.71 6.78
C GLN A 194 -15.32 2.93 5.53
N ASN A 195 -15.50 1.62 5.64
CA ASN A 195 -15.99 0.78 4.55
C ASN A 195 -17.50 0.90 4.43
N ARG A 196 -17.98 1.43 3.29
CA ARG A 196 -19.42 1.70 3.09
C ARG A 196 -20.35 0.48 3.17
N ILE A 197 -19.81 -0.74 3.10
CA ILE A 197 -20.56 -1.99 3.26
C ILE A 197 -20.45 -2.48 4.71
N LEU A 198 -19.24 -2.50 5.26
CA LEU A 198 -18.96 -3.10 6.58
C LEU A 198 -19.14 -2.15 7.78
N LYS A 199 -19.19 -0.83 7.57
CA LYS A 199 -19.21 0.17 8.66
C LYS A 199 -20.39 0.04 9.62
N ASP A 200 -21.50 -0.51 9.14
CA ASP A 200 -22.73 -0.67 9.91
C ASP A 200 -22.86 -2.11 10.46
N TYR A 201 -21.89 -2.98 10.17
CA TYR A 201 -21.87 -4.36 10.62
C TYR A 201 -21.20 -4.44 12.00
N SER A 202 -21.71 -5.31 12.88
CA SER A 202 -20.92 -5.81 14.00
C SER A 202 -19.68 -6.55 13.48
N PHE A 203 -18.72 -6.82 14.36
CA PHE A 203 -17.53 -7.56 13.95
C PHE A 203 -17.91 -8.93 13.37
N GLU A 204 -18.79 -9.65 14.07
CA GLU A 204 -19.28 -10.97 13.70
C GLU A 204 -19.98 -10.93 12.33
N GLN A 205 -20.87 -9.96 12.11
CA GLN A 205 -21.52 -9.76 10.82
C GLN A 205 -20.53 -9.49 9.69
N ALA A 206 -19.48 -8.71 9.95
CA ALA A 206 -18.42 -8.44 8.97
C ALA A 206 -17.64 -9.71 8.63
N VAL A 207 -17.33 -10.54 9.62
CA VAL A 207 -16.64 -11.81 9.39
C VAL A 207 -17.53 -12.81 8.65
N ASP A 208 -18.78 -12.97 9.06
CA ASP A 208 -19.74 -13.84 8.36
C ASP A 208 -19.84 -13.43 6.88
N ALA A 209 -19.96 -12.13 6.61
CA ALA A 209 -20.01 -11.61 5.25
C ALA A 209 -18.75 -11.91 4.42
N ILE A 210 -17.56 -11.95 5.04
CA ILE A 210 -16.32 -12.39 4.39
C ILE A 210 -16.36 -13.89 4.10
N TRP A 211 -16.77 -14.71 5.08
CA TRP A 211 -16.75 -16.17 4.97
C TRP A 211 -17.79 -16.72 4.01
N GLU A 212 -18.91 -16.03 3.85
CA GLU A 212 -19.93 -16.34 2.85
C GLU A 212 -19.42 -16.18 1.41
N LYS A 213 -18.39 -15.37 1.17
CA LYS A 213 -17.88 -15.14 -0.20
C LYS A 213 -17.27 -16.42 -0.77
N LYS A 214 -17.65 -16.73 -2.01
CA LYS A 214 -17.25 -17.95 -2.73
C LYS A 214 -16.14 -17.74 -3.75
N THR A 215 -15.69 -16.50 -3.94
CA THR A 215 -14.65 -16.17 -4.92
C THR A 215 -13.71 -15.10 -4.38
N ILE A 216 -12.45 -15.12 -4.86
CA ILE A 216 -11.42 -14.12 -4.54
C ILE A 216 -11.95 -12.70 -4.81
N TRP A 217 -12.60 -12.54 -5.96
CA TRP A 217 -13.12 -11.24 -6.37
C TRP A 217 -14.26 -10.75 -5.47
N ALA A 218 -15.10 -11.64 -4.95
CA ALA A 218 -16.15 -11.25 -4.02
C ALA A 218 -15.58 -10.76 -2.67
N VAL A 219 -14.49 -11.37 -2.18
CA VAL A 219 -13.76 -10.86 -1.00
C VAL A 219 -13.12 -9.52 -1.30
N ALA A 220 -12.40 -9.39 -2.42
CA ALA A 220 -11.77 -8.14 -2.83
C ALA A 220 -12.79 -6.98 -2.95
N LYS A 221 -13.96 -7.24 -3.56
CA LYS A 221 -15.07 -6.27 -3.64
C LYS A 221 -15.53 -5.82 -2.26
N LEU A 222 -15.70 -6.76 -1.32
CA LEU A 222 -16.13 -6.44 0.04
C LEU A 222 -15.09 -5.55 0.76
N MET A 223 -13.80 -5.91 0.66
CA MET A 223 -12.70 -5.19 1.31
C MET A 223 -12.43 -3.80 0.73
N ASN A 224 -12.64 -3.62 -0.58
CA ASN A 224 -12.57 -2.32 -1.25
C ASN A 224 -13.91 -1.59 -1.32
N ALA A 225 -14.92 -2.14 -0.66
CA ALA A 225 -16.30 -1.68 -0.69
C ALA A 225 -16.78 -1.31 -2.10
N VAL A 226 -16.49 -2.09 -3.13
CA VAL A 226 -16.88 -1.77 -4.52
C VAL A 226 -18.40 -1.93 -4.65
N LYS A 227 -19.14 -0.83 -4.83
CA LYS A 227 -20.56 -0.84 -5.17
C LYS A 227 -20.66 -1.22 -6.65
N TYR A 228 -21.10 -2.44 -6.93
CA TYR A 228 -21.67 -2.77 -8.23
C TYR A 228 -22.80 -3.77 -8.05
N ASP A 229 -23.97 -3.42 -8.60
CA ASP A 229 -25.12 -4.33 -8.73
C ASP A 229 -24.70 -5.62 -9.45
N GLU A 230 -25.18 -6.76 -8.97
CA GLU A 230 -24.78 -8.09 -9.45
C GLU A 230 -25.10 -8.31 -10.94
N ASP A 231 -26.01 -7.54 -11.52
CA ASP A 231 -26.36 -7.57 -12.96
C ASP A 231 -25.30 -6.97 -13.91
N HIS A 232 -24.30 -6.26 -13.37
CA HIS A 232 -23.37 -5.47 -14.19
C HIS A 232 -22.17 -6.24 -14.79
N GLN A 233 -22.13 -7.57 -14.72
CA GLN A 233 -21.19 -8.32 -15.57
C GLN A 233 -21.50 -8.11 -17.06
N ASN A 234 -22.78 -7.89 -17.40
CA ASN A 234 -23.22 -7.48 -18.73
C ASN A 234 -23.03 -5.97 -18.97
N ASP A 235 -23.21 -5.13 -17.96
CA ASP A 235 -22.98 -3.68 -18.11
C ASP A 235 -21.50 -3.30 -18.22
N TYR A 236 -20.55 -4.08 -17.72
CA TYR A 236 -19.14 -3.82 -18.02
C TYR A 236 -18.80 -4.09 -19.49
N ARG A 237 -19.46 -5.08 -20.10
CA ARG A 237 -19.40 -5.33 -21.56
C ARG A 237 -20.15 -4.24 -22.33
N HIS A 238 -21.32 -3.81 -21.87
CA HIS A 238 -22.07 -2.72 -22.50
C HIS A 238 -21.43 -1.35 -22.31
N ALA A 239 -20.80 -1.04 -21.17
CA ALA A 239 -20.11 0.22 -20.90
C ALA A 239 -18.81 0.32 -21.70
N ASN A 240 -18.06 -0.78 -21.86
CA ASN A 240 -16.92 -0.81 -22.79
C ASN A 240 -17.39 -0.66 -24.25
N ASN A 241 -18.52 -1.28 -24.64
CA ASN A 241 -19.11 -1.11 -25.97
C ASN A 241 -19.74 0.29 -26.18
N GLN A 242 -20.30 0.90 -25.14
CA GLN A 242 -20.86 2.26 -25.18
C GLN A 242 -19.74 3.30 -25.13
N GLN A 243 -18.63 3.07 -24.44
CA GLN A 243 -17.44 3.93 -24.50
C GLN A 243 -16.74 3.84 -25.86
N ALA A 244 -16.74 2.67 -26.50
CA ALA A 244 -16.28 2.55 -27.89
C ALA A 244 -17.17 3.36 -28.87
N ASN A 245 -18.44 3.59 -28.53
CA ASN A 245 -19.41 4.30 -29.37
C ASN A 245 -19.72 5.76 -28.91
N ASN A 246 -19.34 6.13 -27.69
CA ASN A 246 -19.50 7.47 -27.11
C ASN A 246 -18.38 7.73 -26.08
N PRO A 247 -17.30 8.41 -26.50
CA PRO A 247 -16.15 8.71 -25.66
C PRO A 247 -16.44 9.55 -24.41
N GLN A 248 -17.60 10.20 -24.33
CA GLN A 248 -17.95 11.12 -23.24
C GLN A 248 -18.77 10.46 -22.11
N ALA A 249 -19.11 9.17 -22.21
CA ALA A 249 -19.82 8.48 -21.15
C ALA A 249 -18.98 8.45 -19.86
N PRO A 250 -19.55 8.84 -18.69
CA PRO A 250 -18.82 8.85 -17.43
C PRO A 250 -18.29 7.46 -17.10
N ALA A 251 -17.04 7.39 -16.63
CA ALA A 251 -16.46 6.12 -16.23
C ALA A 251 -17.31 5.46 -15.14
N PRO A 252 -17.47 4.13 -15.16
CA PRO A 252 -18.08 3.40 -14.05
C PRO A 252 -17.48 3.87 -12.72
N ALA A 253 -18.30 4.09 -11.70
CA ALA A 253 -17.87 4.65 -10.42
C ALA A 253 -16.73 3.79 -9.85
N ASP A 254 -15.51 4.34 -9.87
CA ASP A 254 -14.30 3.61 -9.55
C ASP A 254 -14.40 2.98 -8.16
N ALA A 255 -13.84 1.76 -8.05
CA ALA A 255 -13.57 1.16 -6.76
C ALA A 255 -12.82 2.19 -5.91
N ASP A 256 -13.22 2.31 -4.63
CA ASP A 256 -12.55 3.24 -3.76
C ASP A 256 -11.18 2.66 -3.41
N ARG A 257 -10.16 3.12 -4.14
CA ARG A 257 -8.80 2.64 -4.04
C ARG A 257 -8.11 3.03 -2.75
N ASN A 258 -8.76 3.82 -1.90
CA ASN A 258 -8.09 4.46 -0.79
C ASN A 258 -8.15 3.66 0.50
N TYR A 259 -8.51 2.38 0.52
CA TYR A 259 -8.42 1.59 1.77
C TYR A 259 -6.99 1.32 2.20
N ALA A 260 -6.75 1.24 3.51
CA ALA A 260 -5.46 0.95 4.11
C ALA A 260 -4.87 -0.37 3.57
N TRP A 261 -5.72 -1.38 3.40
CA TRP A 261 -5.46 -2.59 2.64
C TRP A 261 -6.37 -2.64 1.42
N ASN A 262 -5.78 -2.62 0.23
CA ASN A 262 -6.48 -2.55 -1.04
C ASN A 262 -6.27 -3.85 -1.83
N PHE A 263 -7.38 -4.49 -2.23
CA PHE A 263 -7.45 -5.77 -2.93
C PHE A 263 -7.79 -5.61 -4.43
N GLU A 264 -7.80 -4.39 -4.96
CA GLU A 264 -8.16 -4.07 -6.35
C GLU A 264 -7.23 -4.76 -7.36
N ASN A 265 -5.98 -4.97 -7.00
CA ASN A 265 -5.00 -5.67 -7.83
C ASN A 265 -5.27 -7.19 -7.96
N LEU A 266 -6.25 -7.74 -7.24
CA LEU A 266 -6.71 -9.13 -7.36
C LEU A 266 -7.79 -9.33 -8.44
N ARG A 267 -8.16 -8.27 -9.16
CA ARG A 267 -9.12 -8.36 -10.27
C ARG A 267 -8.63 -9.38 -11.31
N THR A 268 -9.55 -10.20 -11.81
CA THR A 268 -9.27 -11.17 -12.89
C THR A 268 -8.58 -10.48 -14.07
N GLY A 269 -7.46 -11.05 -14.52
CA GLY A 269 -6.67 -10.54 -15.64
C GLY A 269 -5.64 -9.46 -15.28
N ASN A 270 -5.60 -8.99 -14.03
CA ASN A 270 -4.48 -8.16 -13.57
C ASN A 270 -3.25 -9.06 -13.36
N PRO A 271 -2.13 -8.84 -14.07
CA PRO A 271 -0.96 -9.70 -13.94
C PRO A 271 -0.26 -9.58 -12.57
N LYS A 272 -0.52 -8.50 -11.81
CA LYS A 272 0.17 -8.26 -10.53
C LYS A 272 -0.32 -9.18 -9.42
N GLN A 273 -1.63 -9.44 -9.35
CA GLN A 273 -2.26 -10.28 -8.32
C GLN A 273 -1.78 -9.98 -6.88
N THR A 274 -1.69 -8.69 -6.51
CA THR A 274 -1.18 -8.27 -5.20
C THR A 274 -2.27 -7.76 -4.27
N VAL A 275 -2.05 -7.85 -2.95
CA VAL A 275 -2.73 -6.99 -1.97
C VAL A 275 -1.82 -5.78 -1.70
N GLU A 276 -2.37 -4.57 -1.70
CA GLU A 276 -1.63 -3.32 -1.51
C GLU A 276 -1.88 -2.74 -0.12
N TYR A 277 -0.82 -2.57 0.68
CA TYR A 277 -0.88 -1.87 1.97
C TYR A 277 -0.48 -0.40 1.80
N ARG A 278 -1.40 0.52 2.06
CA ARG A 278 -1.33 1.94 1.65
C ARG A 278 -1.21 2.95 2.79
N ARG A 279 -1.22 2.47 4.02
CA ARG A 279 -1.27 3.29 5.23
C ARG A 279 0.08 3.88 5.71
N PRO A 280 1.25 3.34 5.36
CA PRO A 280 2.53 3.94 5.74
C PRO A 280 2.69 5.39 5.23
N PRO A 281 3.33 6.28 6.02
CA PRO A 281 3.51 7.69 5.67
C PRO A 281 4.51 7.88 4.52
N GLY A 282 4.79 9.14 4.16
CA GLY A 282 5.94 9.50 3.32
C GLY A 282 7.24 9.10 4.02
N ILE A 283 7.93 8.09 3.50
CA ILE A 283 9.13 7.55 4.12
C ILE A 283 10.37 8.26 3.58
N GLN A 284 11.19 8.81 4.49
CA GLN A 284 12.41 9.56 4.17
C GLN A 284 13.70 8.72 4.26
N GLY A 285 13.63 7.46 4.69
CA GLY A 285 14.84 6.68 4.91
C GLY A 285 14.63 5.17 4.79
N ALA A 286 15.72 4.49 4.42
CA ALA A 286 15.70 3.05 4.15
C ALA A 286 15.19 2.22 5.34
N ASN A 287 15.62 2.54 6.57
CA ASN A 287 15.23 1.79 7.76
C ASN A 287 13.72 1.84 8.00
N ALA A 288 13.11 3.01 7.83
CA ALA A 288 11.66 3.14 7.96
C ALA A 288 10.95 2.36 6.84
N CYS A 289 11.42 2.42 5.60
CA CYS A 289 10.86 1.65 4.47
C CYS A 289 10.92 0.15 4.73
N ILE A 290 12.09 -0.34 5.14
CA ILE A 290 12.31 -1.74 5.48
C ILE A 290 11.38 -2.16 6.59
N ASN A 291 11.26 -1.40 7.67
CA ASN A 291 10.46 -1.84 8.81
C ASN A 291 8.95 -1.81 8.54
N TRP A 292 8.45 -0.86 7.75
CA TRP A 292 7.06 -0.90 7.28
C TRP A 292 6.81 -2.07 6.33
N GLY A 293 7.75 -2.38 5.43
CA GLY A 293 7.64 -3.54 4.55
C GLY A 293 7.71 -4.87 5.32
N ARG A 294 8.58 -4.95 6.33
CA ARG A 294 8.64 -6.07 7.28
C ARG A 294 7.32 -6.25 8.02
N LEU A 295 6.72 -5.16 8.52
CA LEU A 295 5.44 -5.22 9.21
C LEU A 295 4.36 -5.78 8.28
N ALA A 296 4.25 -5.25 7.07
CA ALA A 296 3.26 -5.70 6.09
C ALA A 296 3.47 -7.18 5.71
N ALA A 297 4.70 -7.58 5.37
CA ALA A 297 5.02 -8.95 4.96
C ALA A 297 4.84 -9.97 6.11
N THR A 298 5.25 -9.62 7.33
CA THR A 298 5.05 -10.48 8.50
C THR A 298 3.58 -10.56 8.89
N PHE A 299 2.83 -9.46 8.80
CA PHE A 299 1.39 -9.47 9.06
C PHE A 299 0.66 -10.39 8.09
N VAL A 300 0.94 -10.27 6.79
CA VAL A 300 0.38 -11.16 5.76
C VAL A 300 0.73 -12.61 6.05
N ARG A 301 2.02 -12.93 6.29
CA ARG A 301 2.44 -14.30 6.61
C ARG A 301 1.76 -14.85 7.85
N ALA A 302 1.67 -14.04 8.92
CA ALA A 302 0.99 -14.44 10.14
C ALA A 302 -0.48 -14.74 9.87
N ALA A 303 -1.18 -13.87 9.13
CA ALA A 303 -2.59 -14.04 8.80
C ALA A 303 -2.85 -15.29 7.96
N THR A 304 -2.03 -15.57 6.95
CA THR A 304 -2.19 -16.75 6.08
C THR A 304 -1.65 -18.05 6.70
N ASN A 305 -0.87 -17.97 7.77
CA ASN A 305 -0.39 -19.13 8.53
C ASN A 305 -1.38 -19.57 9.62
N VAL A 306 -2.46 -18.82 9.85
CA VAL A 306 -3.54 -19.26 10.74
C VAL A 306 -4.24 -20.42 10.04
N LYS A 307 -3.86 -21.66 10.38
CA LYS A 307 -4.59 -22.85 9.91
C LYS A 307 -6.01 -22.78 10.45
N ALA A 308 -6.94 -22.26 9.65
CA ALA A 308 -8.34 -22.51 9.84
C ALA A 308 -8.56 -23.97 9.41
N ASP A 309 -8.62 -24.90 10.37
CA ASP A 309 -9.30 -26.15 10.06
C ASP A 309 -10.75 -25.76 9.71
N ALA A 310 -11.28 -26.23 8.59
CA ALA A 310 -12.58 -25.75 8.09
C ALA A 310 -13.72 -26.03 9.09
N ASP A 311 -13.56 -27.08 9.92
CA ASP A 311 -14.45 -27.42 11.03
C ASP A 311 -14.12 -26.63 12.32
N GLU A 312 -12.92 -26.03 12.41
CA GLU A 312 -12.44 -25.12 13.46
C GLU A 312 -12.50 -23.64 13.03
N VAL A 313 -13.17 -23.23 11.95
CA VAL A 313 -13.36 -21.78 11.71
C VAL A 313 -14.10 -21.14 12.89
N SER A 314 -15.01 -21.91 13.50
CA SER A 314 -15.61 -21.61 14.80
C SER A 314 -14.57 -21.48 15.92
N ASP A 315 -13.48 -22.26 15.90
CA ASP A 315 -12.41 -22.27 16.91
C ASP A 315 -11.25 -21.29 16.60
N THR A 316 -11.12 -20.85 15.35
CA THR A 316 -10.24 -19.75 14.98
C THR A 316 -10.83 -18.44 15.51
N MET A 317 -12.16 -18.32 15.52
CA MET A 317 -12.88 -17.30 16.29
C MET A 317 -12.79 -17.49 17.81
N THR A 318 -12.53 -18.69 18.34
CA THR A 318 -12.25 -18.85 19.79
C THR A 318 -10.82 -18.43 20.14
N ARG A 319 -9.85 -18.59 19.23
CA ARG A 319 -8.47 -18.07 19.42
C ARG A 319 -8.40 -16.56 19.45
N PHE A 320 -9.24 -15.90 18.67
CA PHE A 320 -9.41 -14.45 18.65
C PHE A 320 -10.88 -14.14 18.98
N PRO A 321 -11.28 -14.15 20.27
CA PRO A 321 -12.64 -13.80 20.65
C PRO A 321 -12.98 -12.43 20.08
N ILE A 322 -14.28 -12.17 19.88
CA ILE A 322 -14.84 -10.87 19.49
C ILE A 322 -13.93 -9.78 20.06
N PRO A 323 -13.27 -8.97 19.20
CA PRO A 323 -12.19 -8.14 19.65
C PRO A 323 -12.68 -7.35 20.85
N PRO A 324 -11.96 -7.38 21.99
CA PRO A 324 -12.27 -6.46 23.06
C PRO A 324 -12.30 -5.06 22.44
N ARG A 325 -13.08 -4.13 23.01
CA ARG A 325 -13.30 -2.79 22.42
C ARG A 325 -12.02 -2.11 21.93
N HIS A 326 -10.84 -2.50 22.45
CA HIS A 326 -9.52 -2.06 22.01
C HIS A 326 -8.54 -3.23 21.89
N VAL A 327 -8.34 -3.77 20.68
CA VAL A 327 -7.16 -4.60 20.39
C VAL A 327 -5.93 -3.70 20.46
N ASN A 328 -4.93 -4.09 21.26
CA ASN A 328 -3.77 -3.24 21.52
C ASN A 328 -2.53 -3.66 20.71
N VAL A 329 -1.51 -2.81 20.71
CA VAL A 329 -0.25 -3.06 20.00
C VAL A 329 0.45 -4.32 20.52
N GLY A 330 0.32 -4.66 21.80
CA GLY A 330 0.90 -5.88 22.39
C GLY A 330 0.33 -7.16 21.76
N GLU A 331 -0.99 -7.23 21.58
CA GLU A 331 -1.64 -8.36 20.91
C GLU A 331 -1.20 -8.48 19.44
N LEU A 332 -1.03 -7.34 18.74
CA LEU A 332 -0.45 -7.32 17.40
C LEU A 332 0.98 -7.86 17.40
N LYS A 333 1.82 -7.53 18.40
CA LYS A 333 3.19 -8.09 18.50
C LYS A 333 3.17 -9.61 18.61
N GLU A 334 2.31 -10.16 19.47
CA GLU A 334 2.16 -11.61 19.62
C GLU A 334 1.66 -12.27 18.33
N PHE A 335 0.67 -11.67 17.67
CA PHE A 335 0.14 -12.13 16.38
C PHE A 335 1.21 -12.19 15.28
N LEU A 336 2.16 -11.26 15.26
CA LEU A 336 3.20 -11.22 14.24
C LEU A 336 4.26 -12.33 14.39
N LYS A 337 4.41 -12.94 15.59
CA LYS A 337 5.48 -13.92 15.86
C LYS A 337 5.49 -15.13 14.91
N PRO A 338 4.35 -15.78 14.59
CA PRO A 338 4.32 -16.89 13.65
C PRO A 338 4.66 -16.50 12.20
N GLY A 339 4.59 -15.21 11.86
CA GLY A 339 4.98 -14.69 10.55
C GLY A 339 6.45 -14.33 10.43
N LEU A 340 7.23 -14.41 11.52
CA LEU A 340 8.65 -14.05 11.50
C LEU A 340 9.46 -15.01 10.62
N PRO A 341 10.54 -14.53 9.99
CA PRO A 341 11.52 -15.41 9.36
C PRO A 341 12.06 -16.49 10.33
N PRO A 342 12.42 -17.68 9.81
CA PRO A 342 13.04 -18.71 10.64
C PRO A 342 14.29 -18.22 11.35
N LYS A 343 14.44 -18.57 12.63
CA LYS A 343 15.59 -18.23 13.50
C LYS A 343 15.74 -16.74 13.82
N THR A 344 14.69 -15.94 13.62
CA THR A 344 14.68 -14.52 13.97
C THR A 344 13.78 -14.30 15.18
N THR A 345 14.25 -13.53 16.17
CA THR A 345 13.40 -13.10 17.29
C THR A 345 12.58 -11.88 16.92
N PHE A 346 11.51 -11.61 17.69
CA PHE A 346 10.70 -10.41 17.46
C PHE A 346 11.52 -9.13 17.67
N GLU A 347 12.38 -9.14 18.68
CA GLU A 347 13.27 -8.03 19.06
C GLU A 347 14.33 -7.78 17.99
N ASP A 348 14.92 -8.83 17.41
CA ASP A 348 15.89 -8.66 16.32
C ASP A 348 15.23 -8.09 15.05
N TYR A 349 13.98 -8.46 14.79
CA TYR A 349 13.30 -8.08 13.55
C TYR A 349 12.61 -6.72 13.60
N PHE A 350 11.96 -6.43 14.73
CA PHE A 350 11.14 -5.24 14.93
C PHE A 350 11.55 -4.40 16.13
N GLY A 351 12.61 -4.75 16.86
CA GLY A 351 13.04 -4.03 18.06
C GLY A 351 13.13 -2.53 17.81
N ASP A 352 13.76 -2.10 16.73
CA ASP A 352 13.83 -0.67 16.40
C ASP A 352 12.48 -0.06 16.03
N PHE A 353 11.58 -0.83 15.41
CA PHE A 353 10.24 -0.36 15.02
C PHE A 353 9.33 -0.16 16.22
N PHE A 354 9.18 -1.18 17.06
CA PHE A 354 8.27 -1.14 18.21
C PHE A 354 8.90 -0.62 19.49
N MET A 355 10.22 -0.41 19.58
CA MET A 355 10.83 0.36 20.68
C MET A 355 10.98 1.83 20.31
N GLY A 356 10.66 2.16 19.06
CA GLY A 356 10.65 3.53 18.61
C GLY A 356 12.03 4.14 18.35
N LYS A 357 12.96 3.32 17.86
CA LYS A 357 14.29 3.80 17.48
C LYS A 357 14.36 4.27 16.02
N LEU A 358 13.26 4.22 15.28
CA LEU A 358 13.17 4.66 13.87
C LEU A 358 12.81 6.14 13.72
N GLY A 359 13.58 7.00 14.38
CA GLY A 359 13.13 8.35 14.77
C GLY A 359 12.54 8.28 16.18
N ASN A 360 12.73 9.32 17.00
CA ASN A 360 12.62 9.37 18.48
C ASN A 360 11.29 8.90 19.13
N MET A 361 10.85 7.68 18.88
CA MET A 361 9.65 7.05 19.42
C MET A 361 9.97 6.37 20.77
N LYS A 362 9.09 6.51 21.77
CA LYS A 362 9.03 5.60 22.93
C LYS A 362 7.67 4.91 22.93
N VAL A 363 7.67 3.58 23.04
CA VAL A 363 6.45 2.76 22.94
C VAL A 363 5.92 2.29 24.28
N ASP A 364 6.75 2.30 25.32
CA ASP A 364 6.46 1.72 26.64
C ASP A 364 5.35 2.41 27.45
N SER A 365 4.65 3.41 26.90
CA SER A 365 3.60 4.17 27.60
C SER A 365 2.17 3.91 27.12
N LEU A 366 1.95 2.96 26.20
CA LEU A 366 0.62 2.60 25.71
C LEU A 366 0.12 1.35 26.44
N LYS A 367 -0.70 1.58 27.49
CA LYS A 367 -1.53 0.56 28.12
C LYS A 367 -2.87 0.47 27.41
#